data_AF-A0A5N7DIU7-F1
#
_entry.id   AF-A0A5N7DIU7-F1
#
_cell.length_a   1.000
_cell.length_b   1.000
_cell.length_c   1.000
_cell.angle_alpha   90.00
_cell.angle_beta   90.00
_cell.angle_gamma   90.00
#
_symmetry.space_group_name_H-M   'P 1'
#
loop_
_entity.id
_entity.type
_entity.pdbx_description
1 polymer ?
#
loop_
_entity_poly.entity_id
_entity_poly.type
_entity_poly.pdbx_seq_one_letter_code
_entity_poly.pdbx_strand_id
1 'polypeptide(L)'
;MTRIPDRSAGPEQVRTYIRQTLTSKHKTEENFADEAARCWRLGRGSELHDATLEYLQKVFGVDIGLCLYNSVREDKEDAWEQSYIGFICNWTLYGSAAFLLWSLITYFLGHRPNLFLPLLLFGATLANYGYRRPTRHYSLLAMGIFNICISLLTIF
;
A
#
# COMPACT_ATOMS: atom_id res chain seq x y z
N MET A 1 7.99 11.38 -11.20
CA MET A 1 7.76 10.45 -10.08
C MET A 1 8.82 9.37 -10.16
N THR A 2 9.62 9.20 -9.12
CA THR A 2 10.69 8.19 -9.10
C THR A 2 10.06 6.84 -8.76
N ARG A 3 10.32 5.81 -9.55
CA ARG A 3 9.80 4.47 -9.26
C ARG A 3 10.74 3.77 -8.29
N ILE A 4 10.19 3.14 -7.25
CA ILE A 4 10.99 2.32 -6.35
C ILE A 4 11.66 1.17 -7.12
N PRO A 5 12.97 0.93 -6.93
CA PRO A 5 13.66 -0.17 -7.59
C PRO A 5 13.10 -1.53 -7.17
N ASP A 6 13.21 -2.52 -8.06
CA ASP A 6 12.81 -3.90 -7.75
C ASP A 6 13.61 -4.47 -6.58
N ARG A 7 13.05 -5.46 -5.87
CA ARG A 7 13.74 -6.09 -4.73
C ARG A 7 15.08 -6.75 -5.13
N SER A 8 15.23 -7.18 -6.38
CA SER A 8 16.47 -7.76 -6.90
C SER A 8 17.54 -6.72 -7.26
N ALA A 9 17.18 -5.43 -7.25
CA ALA A 9 18.03 -4.34 -7.72
C ALA A 9 19.37 -4.29 -6.99
N GLY A 10 20.43 -3.97 -7.76
CA GLY A 10 21.77 -3.82 -7.21
C GLY A 10 21.95 -2.52 -6.42
N PRO A 11 23.04 -2.38 -5.65
CA PRO A 11 23.31 -1.18 -4.86
C PRO A 11 23.34 0.10 -5.69
N GLU A 12 23.90 0.09 -6.90
CA GLU A 12 23.94 1.29 -7.78
C GLU A 12 22.55 1.76 -8.20
N GLN A 13 21.63 0.82 -8.46
CA GLN A 13 20.25 1.16 -8.80
C GLN A 13 19.53 1.79 -7.61
N VAL A 14 19.81 1.32 -6.40
CA VAL A 14 19.29 1.93 -5.17
C VAL A 14 19.86 3.33 -4.94
N ARG A 15 21.17 3.53 -5.14
CA ARG A 15 21.78 4.87 -5.04
C ARG A 15 21.20 5.85 -6.05
N THR A 16 20.98 5.39 -7.28
CA THR A 16 20.34 6.19 -8.33
C THR A 16 18.93 6.60 -7.91
N TYR A 17 18.16 5.67 -7.34
CA TYR A 17 16.84 5.96 -6.80
C TYR A 17 16.90 7.00 -5.66
N ILE A 18 17.82 6.85 -4.70
CA ILE A 18 17.99 7.79 -3.58
C ILE A 18 18.30 9.19 -4.11
N ARG A 19 19.28 9.31 -5.01
CA ARG A 19 19.66 10.58 -5.64
C ARG A 19 18.45 11.22 -6.33
N GLN A 20 17.77 10.47 -7.20
CA GLN A 20 16.61 10.97 -7.92
C GLN A 20 15.47 11.37 -6.99
N THR A 21 15.27 10.64 -5.89
CA THR A 21 14.26 10.97 -4.88
C THR A 21 14.58 12.29 -4.19
N LEU A 22 15.82 12.47 -3.75
CA LEU A 22 16.26 13.69 -3.07
C LEU A 22 16.23 14.92 -4.00
N THR A 23 16.60 14.77 -5.27
CA THR A 23 16.59 15.89 -6.22
C THR A 23 15.19 16.20 -6.75
N SER A 24 14.41 15.18 -7.12
CA SER A 24 13.11 15.41 -7.77
C SER A 24 11.96 15.65 -6.80
N LYS A 25 11.87 14.90 -5.70
CA LYS A 25 10.79 15.07 -4.70
C LYS A 25 11.11 16.18 -3.71
N HIS A 26 12.36 16.22 -3.25
CA HIS A 26 12.77 17.11 -2.15
C HIS A 26 13.60 18.32 -2.59
N LYS A 27 13.82 18.48 -3.92
CA LYS A 27 14.46 19.66 -4.54
C LYS A 27 15.82 20.02 -3.93
N THR A 28 16.56 19.01 -3.49
CA THR A 28 17.92 19.20 -2.98
C THR A 28 18.93 19.37 -4.12
N GLU A 29 20.10 19.93 -3.79
CA GLU A 29 21.21 20.05 -4.75
C GLU A 29 21.77 18.68 -5.15
N GLU A 30 22.21 18.56 -6.41
CA GLU A 30 22.70 17.30 -6.97
C GLU A 30 23.93 16.76 -6.20
N ASN A 31 24.86 17.64 -5.82
CA ASN A 31 26.04 17.26 -5.04
C ASN A 31 25.68 16.69 -3.67
N PHE A 32 24.69 17.30 -3.00
CA PHE A 32 24.19 16.82 -1.70
C PHE A 32 23.50 15.46 -1.84
N ALA A 33 22.66 15.30 -2.86
CA ALA A 33 21.99 14.04 -3.15
C ALA A 33 22.97 12.91 -3.48
N ASP A 34 24.07 13.22 -4.17
CA ASP A 34 25.17 12.30 -4.47
C ASP A 34 25.90 11.83 -3.22
N GLU A 35 26.24 12.76 -2.34
CA GLU A 35 26.90 12.45 -1.08
C GLU A 35 26.01 11.58 -0.20
N ALA A 36 24.73 11.95 -0.06
CA ALA A 36 23.75 11.17 0.67
C ALA A 36 23.60 9.76 0.07
N ALA A 37 23.47 9.63 -1.26
CA ALA A 37 23.34 8.33 -1.91
C ALA A 37 24.57 7.41 -1.67
N ARG A 38 25.77 7.97 -1.54
CA ARG A 38 26.99 7.18 -1.22
C ARG A 38 26.97 6.54 0.16
N CYS A 39 26.16 7.04 1.11
CA CYS A 39 25.94 6.39 2.40
C CYS A 39 25.33 4.99 2.25
N TRP A 40 24.62 4.73 1.16
CA TRP A 40 24.06 3.41 0.85
C TRP A 40 25.11 2.50 0.21
N ARG A 41 25.99 1.90 1.03
CA ARG A 41 27.18 1.20 0.53
C ARG A 41 26.88 -0.12 -0.18
N LEU A 42 26.20 -1.06 0.47
CA LEU A 42 26.04 -2.44 -0.03
C LEU A 42 24.59 -2.92 -0.12
N GLY A 43 23.63 -2.14 0.40
CA GLY A 43 22.23 -2.55 0.43
C GLY A 43 21.65 -2.73 -0.97
N ARG A 44 20.83 -3.76 -1.17
CA ARG A 44 20.13 -4.01 -2.43
C ARG A 44 18.69 -3.47 -2.34
N GLY A 45 17.93 -3.66 -3.41
CA GLY A 45 16.51 -3.30 -3.42
C GLY A 45 15.74 -3.96 -2.27
N SER A 46 16.01 -5.22 -1.95
CA SER A 46 15.39 -5.94 -0.82
C SER A 46 15.54 -5.19 0.51
N GLU A 47 16.76 -4.75 0.82
CA GLU A 47 17.09 -4.04 2.05
C GLU A 47 16.43 -2.65 2.05
N LEU A 48 16.34 -1.97 0.91
CA LEU A 48 15.60 -0.72 0.80
C LEU A 48 14.11 -0.93 1.07
N HIS A 49 13.52 -2.00 0.51
CA HIS A 49 12.10 -2.31 0.67
C HIS A 49 11.72 -2.67 2.10
N ASP A 50 12.64 -3.30 2.83
CA ASP A 50 12.44 -3.79 4.19
C ASP A 50 13.04 -2.86 5.25
N ALA A 51 13.67 -1.76 4.84
CA ALA A 51 14.30 -0.80 5.72
C ALA A 51 13.29 -0.17 6.70
N THR A 52 13.63 -0.16 7.98
CA THR A 52 12.89 0.59 8.99
C THR A 52 13.28 2.06 8.96
N LEU A 53 12.41 2.92 9.49
CA LEU A 53 12.71 4.34 9.67
C LEU A 53 14.02 4.52 10.47
N GLU A 54 14.16 3.80 11.58
CA GLU A 54 15.36 3.85 12.43
C GLU A 54 16.63 3.49 11.66
N TYR A 55 16.56 2.45 10.82
CA TYR A 55 17.71 2.05 10.00
C TYR A 55 18.09 3.14 8.99
N LEU A 56 17.12 3.73 8.30
CA LEU A 56 17.38 4.81 7.35
C LEU A 56 17.92 6.06 8.07
N GLN A 57 17.39 6.40 9.24
CA GLN A 57 17.90 7.52 10.03
C GLN A 57 19.33 7.28 10.52
N LYS A 58 19.68 6.04 10.86
CA LYS A 58 21.06 5.68 11.23
C LYS A 58 22.04 5.80 10.06
N VAL A 59 21.59 5.48 8.84
CA VAL A 59 22.45 5.51 7.64
C VAL A 59 22.59 6.92 7.07
N PHE A 60 21.51 7.70 7.03
CA PHE A 60 21.46 8.99 6.33
C PHE A 60 21.28 10.20 7.26
N GLY A 61 21.08 10.00 8.56
CA GLY A 61 20.67 11.05 9.49
C GLY A 61 19.15 11.18 9.59
N VAL A 62 18.68 11.88 10.63
CA VAL A 62 17.26 11.95 11.01
C VAL A 62 16.38 12.48 9.87
N ASP A 63 16.79 13.59 9.26
CA ASP A 63 15.99 14.30 8.25
C ASP A 63 15.92 13.54 6.93
N ILE A 64 17.08 13.15 6.38
CA ILE A 64 17.17 12.40 5.13
C ILE A 64 16.53 11.02 5.30
N GLY A 65 16.78 10.34 6.43
CA GLY A 65 16.20 9.04 6.71
C GLY A 65 14.68 9.06 6.75
N LEU A 66 14.07 10.07 7.38
CA LEU A 66 12.61 10.24 7.41
C LEU A 66 12.05 10.53 6.02
N CYS A 67 12.69 11.44 5.30
CA CYS A 67 12.35 11.82 3.92
C CYS A 67 12.35 10.60 2.98
N LEU A 68 13.41 9.79 3.02
CA LEU A 68 13.52 8.58 2.21
C LEU A 68 12.52 7.51 2.64
N TYR A 69 12.31 7.32 3.95
CA TYR A 69 11.33 6.36 4.44
C TYR A 69 9.91 6.64 3.91
N ASN A 70 9.48 7.90 3.99
CA ASN A 70 8.17 8.31 3.47
C ASN A 70 8.12 8.15 1.95
N SER A 71 9.16 8.57 1.24
CA SER A 71 9.22 8.48 -0.23
C SER A 71 9.17 7.02 -0.72
N VAL A 72 9.88 6.11 -0.05
CA VAL A 72 9.84 4.66 -0.34
C VAL A 72 8.45 4.08 -0.10
N ARG A 73 7.76 4.51 0.95
CA ARG A 73 6.38 4.05 1.23
C ARG A 73 5.40 4.52 0.16
N GLU A 74 5.42 5.81 -0.17
CA GLU A 74 4.61 6.38 -1.24
C GLU A 74 4.86 5.65 -2.57
N ASP A 75 6.12 5.47 -2.97
CA ASP A 75 6.44 4.84 -4.25
C ASP A 75 6.04 3.35 -4.28
N LYS A 76 6.02 2.66 -3.12
CA LYS A 76 5.48 1.30 -3.00
C LYS A 76 3.96 1.28 -3.13
N GLU A 77 3.26 2.24 -2.53
CA GLU A 77 1.81 2.40 -2.70
C GLU A 77 1.46 2.65 -4.15
N ASP A 78 2.11 3.63 -4.79
CA ASP A 78 1.88 3.98 -6.20
C ASP A 78 2.15 2.77 -7.12
N ALA A 79 3.26 2.06 -6.88
CA ALA A 79 3.60 0.86 -7.65
C ALA A 79 2.56 -0.26 -7.47
N TRP A 80 1.98 -0.40 -6.27
CA TRP A 80 0.93 -1.38 -6.02
C TRP A 80 -0.39 -0.97 -6.69
N GLU A 81 -0.79 0.29 -6.60
CA GLU A 81 -2.02 0.79 -7.22
C GLU A 81 -1.99 0.66 -8.75
N GLN A 82 -0.82 0.89 -9.36
CA GLN A 82 -0.59 0.71 -10.79
C GLN A 82 -0.40 -0.76 -11.19
N SER A 83 -0.22 -1.67 -10.23
CA SER A 83 -0.05 -3.09 -10.53
C SER A 83 -1.37 -3.75 -10.92
N TYR A 84 -1.28 -4.84 -11.68
CA TYR A 84 -2.44 -5.67 -12.03
C TYR A 84 -3.19 -6.20 -10.79
N ILE A 85 -2.45 -6.53 -9.72
CA ILE A 85 -3.03 -7.01 -8.47
C ILE A 85 -3.81 -5.89 -7.78
N GLY A 86 -3.24 -4.68 -7.69
CA GLY A 86 -3.92 -3.52 -7.12
C GLY A 86 -5.17 -3.17 -7.92
N PHE A 87 -5.08 -3.17 -9.25
CA PHE A 87 -6.22 -2.97 -10.14
C PHE A 87 -7.35 -3.97 -9.89
N ILE A 88 -7.05 -5.28 -9.88
CA ILE A 88 -8.06 -6.31 -9.57
C ILE A 88 -8.66 -6.10 -8.19
N CYS A 89 -7.84 -5.87 -7.16
CA CYS A 89 -8.33 -5.70 -5.79
C CYS A 89 -9.26 -4.48 -5.67
N ASN A 90 -8.91 -3.35 -6.30
CA ASN A 90 -9.75 -2.15 -6.35
C ASN A 90 -11.09 -2.43 -7.03
N TRP A 91 -11.10 -3.02 -8.23
CA TRP A 91 -12.34 -3.30 -8.96
C TRP A 91 -13.22 -4.32 -8.25
N THR A 92 -12.63 -5.36 -7.67
CA THR A 92 -13.40 -6.36 -6.91
C THR A 92 -14.04 -5.71 -5.67
N LEU A 93 -13.32 -4.80 -4.99
CA LEU A 93 -13.86 -4.05 -3.88
C LEU A 93 -15.05 -3.17 -4.31
N TYR A 94 -14.89 -2.35 -5.34
CA TYR A 94 -15.98 -1.51 -5.87
C TYR A 94 -17.19 -2.33 -6.34
N GLY A 95 -16.95 -3.45 -7.03
CA GLY A 95 -18.02 -4.36 -7.46
C GLY A 95 -18.80 -4.94 -6.28
N SER A 96 -18.09 -5.41 -5.25
CA SER A 96 -18.74 -5.94 -4.03
C SER A 96 -19.50 -4.88 -3.24
N ALA A 97 -18.98 -3.64 -3.18
CA ALA A 97 -19.66 -2.52 -2.54
C ALA A 97 -20.94 -2.12 -3.28
N ALA A 98 -20.88 -2.04 -4.61
CA ALA A 98 -22.05 -1.76 -5.45
C ALA A 98 -23.11 -2.85 -5.32
N PHE A 99 -22.70 -4.12 -5.25
CA PHE A 99 -23.61 -5.24 -5.03
C PHE A 99 -24.29 -5.17 -3.65
N LEU A 100 -23.53 -4.87 -2.58
CA LEU A 100 -24.10 -4.65 -1.24
C LEU A 100 -25.11 -3.48 -1.23
N LEU A 101 -24.75 -2.35 -1.85
CA LEU A 101 -25.66 -1.20 -1.97
C LEU A 101 -26.94 -1.56 -2.72
N TRP A 102 -26.85 -2.31 -3.83
CA TRP A 102 -28.00 -2.79 -4.57
C TRP A 102 -28.90 -3.71 -3.72
N SER A 103 -28.31 -4.63 -2.96
CA SER A 103 -29.06 -5.49 -2.04
C SER A 103 -29.75 -4.71 -0.93
N LEU A 104 -29.13 -3.66 -0.40
CA LEU A 104 -29.77 -2.77 0.56
C LEU A 104 -30.93 -1.99 -0.06
N ILE A 105 -30.77 -1.47 -1.28
CA ILE A 105 -31.85 -0.78 -2.01
C ILE A 105 -33.06 -1.72 -2.19
N THR A 106 -32.83 -2.93 -2.69
CA THR A 106 -33.92 -3.92 -2.86
C THR A 106 -34.59 -4.30 -1.54
N TYR A 107 -33.82 -4.39 -0.45
CA TYR A 107 -34.37 -4.58 0.90
C TYR A 107 -35.34 -3.46 1.30
N PHE A 108 -34.95 -2.20 1.11
CA PHE A 108 -35.81 -1.03 1.40
C PHE A 108 -37.04 -0.94 0.49
N LEU A 109 -36.96 -1.45 -0.74
CA LEU A 109 -38.10 -1.55 -1.66
C LEU A 109 -39.09 -2.67 -1.28
N GLY A 110 -38.92 -3.33 -0.13
CA GLY A 110 -39.84 -4.33 0.40
C GLY A 110 -39.60 -5.74 -0.13
N HIS A 111 -38.57 -5.96 -0.95
CA HIS A 111 -38.07 -7.31 -1.19
C HIS A 111 -37.30 -7.78 0.04
N ARG A 112 -37.27 -9.10 0.30
CA ARG A 112 -36.43 -9.69 1.36
C ARG A 112 -35.23 -10.41 0.73
N PRO A 113 -34.24 -9.69 0.16
CA PRO A 113 -33.01 -10.32 -0.31
C PRO A 113 -32.23 -10.85 0.90
N ASN A 114 -31.57 -11.99 0.73
CA ASN A 114 -30.62 -12.47 1.72
C ASN A 114 -29.35 -11.60 1.67
N LEU A 115 -29.09 -10.84 2.75
CA LEU A 115 -27.93 -9.95 2.87
C LEU A 115 -26.62 -10.69 3.20
N PHE A 116 -26.69 -11.99 3.49
CA PHE A 116 -25.53 -12.81 3.80
C PHE A 116 -24.43 -12.73 2.73
N LEU A 117 -24.77 -13.05 1.48
CA LEU A 117 -23.80 -13.13 0.38
C LEU A 117 -23.20 -11.76 0.03
N PRO A 118 -23.98 -10.67 -0.13
CA PRO A 118 -23.43 -9.34 -0.35
C PRO A 118 -22.50 -8.87 0.76
N LEU A 119 -22.88 -9.10 2.02
CA LEU A 119 -22.08 -8.66 3.17
C LEU A 119 -20.80 -9.47 3.33
N LEU A 120 -20.88 -10.80 3.12
CA LEU A 120 -19.71 -11.68 3.15
C LEU A 120 -18.71 -11.31 2.04
N LEU A 121 -19.19 -11.11 0.81
CA LEU A 121 -18.35 -10.74 -0.31
C LEU A 121 -17.67 -9.40 -0.07
N PHE A 122 -18.40 -8.38 0.38
CA PHE A 122 -17.83 -7.08 0.70
C PHE A 122 -16.81 -7.16 1.85
N GLY A 123 -17.12 -7.91 2.91
CA GLY A 123 -16.18 -8.11 4.02
C GLY A 123 -14.89 -8.80 3.60
N ALA A 124 -15.00 -9.86 2.78
CA ALA A 124 -13.84 -10.60 2.26
C ALA A 124 -12.98 -9.76 1.31
N THR A 125 -13.58 -9.00 0.40
CA THR A 125 -12.83 -8.12 -0.52
C THR A 125 -12.17 -6.97 0.22
N LEU A 126 -12.84 -6.38 1.21
CA LEU A 126 -12.29 -5.32 2.06
C LEU A 126 -11.12 -5.81 2.92
N ALA A 127 -11.23 -7.00 3.52
CA ALA A 127 -10.15 -7.63 4.26
C ALA A 127 -8.96 -7.96 3.34
N ASN A 128 -9.20 -8.56 2.18
CA ASN A 128 -8.15 -8.88 1.21
C ASN A 128 -7.47 -7.61 0.67
N TYR A 129 -8.22 -6.55 0.43
CA TYR A 129 -7.70 -5.24 0.04
C TYR A 129 -6.77 -4.65 1.09
N GLY A 130 -7.24 -4.57 2.35
CA GLY A 130 -6.46 -4.04 3.47
C GLY A 130 -5.20 -4.86 3.77
N TYR A 131 -5.25 -6.18 3.58
CA TYR A 131 -4.10 -7.07 3.77
C TYR A 131 -3.03 -6.93 2.68
N ARG A 132 -3.44 -6.80 1.41
CA ARG A 132 -2.51 -6.76 0.27
C ARG A 132 -1.88 -5.40 0.02
N ARG A 133 -2.46 -4.31 0.55
CA ARG A 133 -1.91 -2.97 0.38
C ARG A 133 -0.57 -2.83 1.12
N PRO A 134 0.49 -2.26 0.49
CA PRO A 134 1.85 -2.24 1.05
C PRO A 134 1.94 -1.52 2.40
N THR A 135 1.26 -0.40 2.54
CA THR A 135 0.99 0.24 3.82
C THR A 135 -0.23 -0.43 4.42
N ARG A 136 0.03 -1.32 5.38
CA ARG A 136 -1.01 -2.11 6.03
C ARG A 136 -2.05 -1.20 6.67
N HIS A 137 -3.22 -1.10 6.06
CA HIS A 137 -4.38 -0.41 6.63
C HIS A 137 -5.14 -1.38 7.52
N TYR A 138 -4.65 -1.56 8.75
CA TYR A 138 -5.26 -2.45 9.74
C TYR A 138 -6.72 -2.11 10.03
N SER A 139 -7.13 -0.84 9.88
CA SER A 139 -8.53 -0.42 9.99
C SER A 139 -9.42 -1.09 8.94
N LEU A 140 -9.02 -1.07 7.67
CA LEU A 140 -9.77 -1.71 6.58
C LEU A 140 -9.80 -3.23 6.74
N LEU A 141 -8.68 -3.83 7.17
CA LEU A 141 -8.62 -5.26 7.47
C LEU A 141 -9.60 -5.63 8.60
N ALA A 142 -9.57 -4.90 9.71
CA ALA A 142 -10.46 -5.15 10.85
C ALA A 142 -11.93 -4.94 10.47
N MET A 143 -12.26 -3.90 9.71
CA MET A 143 -13.61 -3.67 9.20
C MET A 143 -14.07 -4.82 8.28
N GLY A 144 -13.19 -5.34 7.41
CA GLY A 144 -13.51 -6.48 6.56
C GLY A 144 -13.83 -7.73 7.38
N ILE A 145 -12.99 -8.06 8.38
CA ILE A 145 -13.21 -9.18 9.29
C ILE A 145 -14.54 -9.01 10.06
N PHE A 146 -14.82 -7.81 10.55
CA PHE A 146 -16.06 -7.52 11.26
C PHE A 146 -17.31 -7.73 10.38
N ASN A 147 -17.27 -7.30 9.12
CA ASN A 147 -18.35 -7.55 8.16
C ASN A 147 -18.56 -9.05 7.88
N ILE A 148 -17.48 -9.83 7.79
CA ILE A 148 -17.56 -11.29 7.67
C ILE A 148 -18.27 -11.87 8.90
N CYS A 149 -17.89 -11.47 10.12
CA CYS A 149 -18.54 -11.93 11.34
C CYS A 149 -20.04 -11.59 11.37
N ILE A 150 -20.42 -10.37 11.00
CA ILE A 150 -21.84 -9.98 10.91
C ILE A 150 -22.57 -10.85 9.88
N SER A 151 -21.96 -11.10 8.72
CA SER A 151 -22.59 -11.92 7.69
C SER A 151 -22.94 -13.31 8.21
N LEU A 152 -22.04 -13.95 8.97
CA LEU A 152 -22.30 -15.26 9.57
C LEU A 152 -23.46 -15.24 10.57
N LEU A 153 -23.68 -14.13 11.27
CA LEU A 153 -24.83 -13.97 12.17
C LEU A 153 -26.16 -13.80 11.42
N THR A 154 -26.14 -13.29 10.18
CA THR A 154 -27.34 -13.14 9.34
C THR A 154 -27.82 -14.44 8.67
N ILE A 155 -27.12 -15.56 8.88
CA ILE A 155 -27.53 -16.89 8.41
C ILE A 155 -28.66 -17.47 9.28
N PHE A 156 -28.69 -17.10 10.56
CA PHE A 156 -29.64 -17.60 11.57
C PHE A 156 -30.85 -16.67 11.72
#